data_AF-A0A096HEJ6-F1
#
_entry.id   AF-A0A096HEJ6-F1
#
_cell.length_a   1.000
_cell.length_b   1.000
_cell.length_c   1.000
_cell.angle_alpha   90.00
_cell.angle_beta   90.00
_cell.angle_gamma   90.00
#
_symmetry.space_group_name_H-M   'P 1'
#
loop_
_entity.id
_entity.type
_entity.pdbx_description
1 polymer ?
#
loop_
_entity_poly.entity_id
_entity_poly.type
_entity_poly.pdbx_seq_one_letter_code
_entity_poly.pdbx_strand_id
1 'polypeptide(L)'
;MTRMPSFFASMALLAMASAQATPQLVDGNKRLQLGRYTTAEALPQPHLNEPLALVAQLTFPREQVTTVGEAIEYTLLRTGYALVDSQSLTSDARRFLGLPLPEAQRTLGPFSVQDVLNVLVGTAWRWHTDHITRRVWFTLANAPKPRRLEPIVSPSSTPQPKASVKE
;
A
#
# COMPACT_ATOMS: atom_id res chain seq x y z
N MET A 1 -60.47 30.86 -40.04
CA MET A 1 -59.42 31.77 -39.52
C MET A 1 -59.92 32.32 -38.19
N THR A 2 -59.70 31.59 -37.09
CA THR A 2 -59.99 32.04 -35.70
C THR A 2 -59.31 31.09 -34.71
N ARG A 3 -58.58 31.67 -33.75
CA ARG A 3 -57.61 31.03 -32.83
C ARG A 3 -58.27 30.26 -31.67
N MET A 4 -57.64 29.15 -31.25
CA MET A 4 -57.73 28.59 -29.89
C MET A 4 -56.53 29.07 -29.05
N PRO A 5 -56.68 29.34 -27.75
CA PRO A 5 -55.55 29.49 -26.85
C PRO A 5 -55.31 28.21 -26.04
N SER A 6 -54.12 27.61 -26.19
CA SER A 6 -53.62 26.60 -25.28
C SER A 6 -52.85 27.26 -24.13
N PHE A 7 -53.32 27.06 -22.91
CA PHE A 7 -52.55 27.31 -21.69
C PHE A 7 -51.49 26.22 -21.55
N PHE A 8 -50.22 26.57 -21.69
CA PHE A 8 -49.11 25.79 -21.14
C PHE A 8 -48.50 26.61 -20.00
N ALA A 9 -48.77 26.18 -18.77
CA ALA A 9 -48.17 26.73 -17.58
C ALA A 9 -46.68 26.35 -17.54
N SER A 10 -45.81 27.35 -17.57
CA SER A 10 -44.37 27.19 -17.34
C SER A 10 -44.10 26.73 -15.91
N MET A 11 -43.66 25.49 -15.76
CA MET A 11 -43.06 24.99 -14.53
C MET A 11 -41.62 25.50 -14.48
N ALA A 12 -41.41 26.65 -13.81
CA ALA A 12 -40.09 27.20 -13.57
C ALA A 12 -39.34 26.30 -12.59
N LEU A 13 -38.32 25.59 -13.10
CA LEU A 13 -37.39 24.80 -12.31
C LEU A 13 -36.49 25.75 -11.52
N LEU A 14 -36.70 25.83 -10.20
CA LEU A 14 -35.89 26.66 -9.30
C LEU A 14 -34.49 26.03 -9.17
N ALA A 15 -33.48 26.62 -9.84
CA ALA A 15 -32.09 26.25 -9.66
C ALA A 15 -31.59 26.80 -8.31
N MET A 16 -31.54 25.95 -7.28
CA MET A 16 -30.86 26.27 -6.02
C MET A 16 -29.35 26.34 -6.27
N ALA A 17 -28.83 27.56 -6.41
CA ALA A 17 -27.39 27.82 -6.44
C ALA A 17 -26.82 27.59 -5.03
N SER A 18 -26.11 26.48 -4.84
CA SER A 18 -25.27 26.32 -3.64
C SER A 18 -24.07 27.24 -3.77
N ALA A 19 -23.99 28.27 -2.92
CA ALA A 19 -22.81 29.12 -2.81
C ALA A 19 -21.68 28.33 -2.16
N GLN A 20 -20.79 27.76 -2.97
CA GLN A 20 -19.55 27.17 -2.47
C GLN A 20 -18.59 28.31 -2.11
N ALA A 21 -18.32 28.51 -0.82
CA ALA A 21 -17.34 29.48 -0.37
C ALA A 21 -15.92 28.96 -0.68
N THR A 22 -15.23 29.61 -1.62
CA THR A 22 -13.82 29.32 -1.92
C THR A 22 -12.93 29.78 -0.74
N PRO A 23 -12.11 28.90 -0.16
CA PRO A 23 -11.24 29.26 0.96
C PRO A 23 -10.27 30.37 0.55
N GLN A 24 -10.16 31.41 1.38
CA GLN A 24 -9.31 32.56 1.09
C GLN A 24 -7.90 32.32 1.66
N LEU A 25 -6.88 32.66 0.88
CA LEU A 25 -5.49 32.68 1.35
C LEU A 25 -5.22 33.99 2.10
N VAL A 26 -4.59 33.90 3.27
CA VAL A 26 -4.24 35.03 4.15
C VAL A 26 -2.76 34.87 4.55
N ASP A 27 -2.18 35.92 5.14
CA ASP A 27 -0.80 35.89 5.68
C ASP A 27 0.24 35.54 4.60
N GLY A 28 0.20 36.27 3.48
CA GLY A 28 1.14 36.11 2.37
C GLY A 28 1.05 34.74 1.68
N ASN A 29 -0.15 34.17 1.54
CA ASN A 29 -0.45 32.86 0.96
C ASN A 29 0.06 31.65 1.75
N LYS A 30 0.44 31.83 3.02
CA LYS A 30 0.91 30.74 3.88
C LYS A 30 -0.20 30.09 4.70
N ARG A 31 -1.37 30.71 4.78
CA ARG A 31 -2.48 30.23 5.60
C ARG A 31 -3.80 30.29 4.84
N LEU A 32 -4.60 29.24 4.96
CA LEU A 32 -5.98 29.14 4.46
C LEU A 32 -6.94 29.56 5.57
N GLN A 33 -7.80 30.53 5.32
CA GLN A 33 -8.85 30.92 6.26
C GLN A 33 -10.06 29.98 6.13
N LEU A 34 -10.27 29.15 7.16
CA LEU A 34 -11.36 28.17 7.24
C LEU A 34 -12.62 28.74 7.92
N GLY A 35 -12.45 29.83 8.69
CA GLY A 35 -13.52 30.55 9.36
C GLY A 35 -13.04 31.91 9.85
N ARG A 36 -13.92 32.67 10.50
CA ARG A 36 -13.59 34.02 10.97
C ARG A 36 -12.40 34.07 11.93
N TYR A 37 -12.21 33.03 12.74
CA TYR A 37 -11.12 32.93 13.70
C TYR A 37 -10.28 31.66 13.52
N THR A 38 -10.45 30.96 12.39
CA THR A 38 -9.81 29.68 12.14
C THR A 38 -9.00 29.76 10.86
N THR A 39 -7.72 29.45 10.97
CA THR A 39 -6.81 29.33 9.83
C THR A 39 -6.08 27.99 9.90
N ALA A 40 -5.81 27.40 8.74
CA ALA A 40 -4.93 26.26 8.58
C ALA A 40 -3.70 26.67 7.80
N GLU A 41 -2.62 25.92 7.94
CA GLU A 41 -1.41 26.16 7.14
C GLU A 41 -1.65 25.73 5.69
N ALA A 42 -1.24 26.57 4.75
CA ALA A 42 -1.37 26.31 3.31
C ALA A 42 -0.13 25.57 2.77
N LEU A 43 0.40 24.61 3.54
CA LEU A 43 1.50 23.77 3.10
C LEU A 43 0.98 22.63 2.22
N PRO A 44 1.69 22.27 1.13
CA PRO A 44 1.42 21.04 0.41
C PRO A 44 1.50 19.84 1.36
N GLN A 45 0.53 18.93 1.26
CA GLN A 45 0.54 17.73 2.06
C GLN A 45 1.80 16.90 1.74
N PRO A 46 2.44 16.24 2.72
CA PRO A 46 3.73 15.56 2.52
C PRO A 46 3.73 14.56 1.36
N HIS A 47 2.62 13.83 1.19
CA HIS A 47 2.45 12.84 0.13
C HIS A 47 2.38 13.43 -1.29
N LEU A 48 2.15 14.74 -1.44
CA LEU A 48 2.24 15.41 -2.74
C LEU A 48 3.69 15.52 -3.21
N ASN A 49 4.62 15.67 -2.28
CA ASN A 49 6.06 15.68 -2.57
C ASN A 49 6.61 14.26 -2.65
N GLU A 50 6.11 13.36 -1.79
CA GLU A 50 6.51 11.96 -1.74
C GLU A 50 5.31 11.02 -1.91
N PRO A 51 4.96 10.63 -3.15
CA PRO A 51 3.75 9.84 -3.42
C PRO A 51 3.66 8.51 -2.67
N LEU A 52 4.79 7.92 -2.27
CA LEU A 52 4.81 6.67 -1.48
C LEU A 52 4.44 6.88 -0.01
N ALA A 53 4.42 8.11 0.48
CA ALA A 53 3.91 8.48 1.81
C ALA A 53 2.38 8.63 1.85
N LEU A 54 1.69 8.45 0.70
CA LEU A 54 0.23 8.48 0.65
C LEU A 54 -0.36 7.38 1.52
N VAL A 55 -1.28 7.72 2.40
CA VAL A 55 -2.02 6.76 3.23
C VAL A 55 -3.25 6.27 2.47
N ALA A 56 -3.37 4.96 2.32
CA ALA A 56 -4.48 4.33 1.61
C ALA A 56 -4.96 3.04 2.29
N GLN A 57 -6.23 2.72 2.06
CA GLN A 57 -6.79 1.39 2.29
C GLN A 57 -6.82 0.66 0.96
N LEU A 58 -6.22 -0.52 0.89
CA LEU A 58 -6.16 -1.33 -0.32
C LEU A 58 -6.86 -2.66 -0.09
N THR A 59 -7.72 -3.02 -1.03
CA THR A 59 -8.33 -4.35 -1.13
C THR A 59 -7.97 -4.90 -2.50
N PHE A 60 -7.25 -6.01 -2.52
CA PHE A 60 -6.78 -6.59 -3.78
C PHE A 60 -7.83 -7.55 -4.34
N PRO A 61 -8.43 -7.28 -5.51
CA PRO A 61 -9.46 -8.14 -6.06
C PRO A 61 -8.87 -9.47 -6.58
N ARG A 62 -9.57 -10.57 -6.33
CA ARG A 62 -9.09 -11.94 -6.64
C ARG A 62 -8.93 -12.20 -8.13
N GLU A 63 -9.76 -11.56 -8.93
CA GLU A 63 -9.80 -11.75 -10.39
C GLU A 63 -8.59 -11.10 -11.10
N GLN A 64 -7.95 -10.10 -10.47
CA GLN A 64 -6.82 -9.38 -11.07
C GLN A 64 -5.50 -9.58 -10.31
N VAL A 65 -5.56 -9.91 -9.01
CA VAL A 65 -4.37 -9.97 -8.15
C VAL A 65 -4.31 -11.33 -7.46
N THR A 66 -3.55 -12.24 -8.05
CA THR A 66 -3.32 -13.61 -7.60
C THR A 66 -1.97 -13.77 -6.91
N THR A 67 -0.94 -13.06 -7.39
CA THR A 67 0.44 -13.17 -6.89
C THR A 67 0.88 -11.99 -6.04
N VAL A 68 1.97 -12.16 -5.29
CA VAL A 68 2.60 -11.07 -4.52
C VAL A 68 3.11 -9.97 -5.46
N GLY A 69 3.64 -10.33 -6.63
CA GLY A 69 4.08 -9.35 -7.62
C GLY A 69 2.94 -8.49 -8.15
N GLU A 70 1.81 -9.09 -8.52
CA GLU A 70 0.61 -8.36 -8.94
C GLU A 70 0.08 -7.45 -7.82
N ALA A 71 0.19 -7.87 -6.56
CA ALA A 71 -0.22 -7.05 -5.43
C ALA A 71 0.67 -5.81 -5.27
N ILE A 72 1.97 -5.97 -5.42
CA ILE A 72 2.94 -4.87 -5.42
C ILE A 72 2.61 -3.89 -6.55
N GLU A 73 2.39 -4.38 -7.77
CA GLU A 73 2.02 -3.53 -8.91
C GLU A 73 0.70 -2.81 -8.69
N TYR A 74 -0.29 -3.50 -8.12
CA TYR A 74 -1.58 -2.90 -7.77
C TYR A 74 -1.44 -1.80 -6.72
N THR A 75 -0.60 -2.01 -5.69
CA THR A 75 -0.29 -1.00 -4.67
C THR A 75 0.38 0.25 -5.27
N LEU A 76 1.22 0.07 -6.29
CA LEU A 76 1.90 1.17 -6.98
C LEU A 76 1.01 1.90 -7.99
N LEU A 77 -0.18 1.36 -8.30
CA LEU A 77 -1.08 1.95 -9.27
C LEU A 77 -1.41 3.42 -8.91
N ARG A 78 -1.30 4.31 -9.89
CA ARG A 78 -1.55 5.77 -9.75
C ARG A 78 -0.57 6.53 -8.85
N THR A 79 0.42 5.88 -8.23
CA THR A 79 1.48 6.56 -7.45
C THR A 79 2.53 7.23 -8.35
N GLY A 80 2.63 6.77 -9.61
CA GLY A 80 3.66 7.18 -10.56
C GLY A 80 5.02 6.48 -10.35
N TYR A 81 5.10 5.54 -9.41
CA TYR A 81 6.23 4.62 -9.26
C TYR A 81 5.93 3.29 -9.97
N ALA A 82 6.99 2.60 -10.38
CA ALA A 82 6.90 1.27 -10.96
C ALA A 82 8.00 0.36 -10.39
N LEU A 83 7.72 -0.94 -10.33
CA LEU A 83 8.76 -1.93 -10.06
C LEU A 83 9.80 -1.88 -11.19
N VAL A 84 11.07 -2.14 -10.86
CA VAL A 84 12.11 -2.35 -11.88
C VAL A 84 11.77 -3.55 -12.76
N ASP A 85 12.36 -3.60 -13.96
CA ASP A 85 12.19 -4.75 -14.85
C ASP A 85 12.58 -6.06 -14.14
N SER A 86 11.81 -7.12 -14.40
CA SER A 86 12.03 -8.44 -13.81
C SER A 86 13.45 -8.97 -14.03
N GLN A 87 14.09 -8.67 -15.16
CA GLN A 87 15.45 -9.12 -15.48
C GLN A 87 16.52 -8.44 -14.61
N SER A 88 16.24 -7.24 -14.10
CA SER A 88 17.12 -6.51 -13.20
C SER A 88 17.06 -7.02 -11.75
N LEU A 89 16.07 -7.87 -11.44
CA LEU A 89 15.92 -8.48 -10.11
C LEU A 89 16.72 -9.78 -9.99
N THR A 90 17.23 -10.03 -8.78
CA THR A 90 17.82 -11.32 -8.39
C THR A 90 16.84 -12.47 -8.64
N SER A 91 17.37 -13.65 -8.95
CA SER A 91 16.56 -14.87 -9.16
C SER A 91 15.58 -15.16 -8.02
N ASP A 92 16.00 -14.93 -6.78
CA ASP A 92 15.17 -15.16 -5.59
C ASP A 92 14.02 -14.15 -5.52
N ALA A 93 14.27 -12.88 -5.85
CA ALA A 93 13.24 -11.85 -5.87
C ALA A 93 12.19 -12.13 -6.96
N ARG A 94 12.63 -12.54 -8.17
CA ARG A 94 11.70 -12.98 -9.22
C ARG A 94 10.83 -14.16 -8.79
N ARG A 95 11.43 -15.16 -8.12
CA ARG A 95 10.69 -16.31 -7.59
C ARG A 95 9.67 -15.88 -6.53
N PHE A 96 10.05 -14.95 -5.65
CA PHE A 96 9.17 -14.42 -4.61
C PHE A 96 7.95 -13.70 -5.19
N LEU A 97 8.12 -12.92 -6.26
CA LEU A 97 7.01 -12.22 -6.93
C LEU A 97 5.95 -13.19 -7.47
N GLY A 98 6.35 -14.38 -7.91
CA GLY A 98 5.44 -15.41 -8.40
C GLY A 98 4.70 -16.22 -7.32
N LEU A 99 4.96 -15.96 -6.03
CA LEU A 99 4.24 -16.63 -4.95
C LEU A 99 2.78 -16.16 -4.88
N PRO A 100 1.83 -17.03 -4.50
CA PRO A 100 0.44 -16.63 -4.30
C PRO A 100 0.35 -15.60 -3.17
N LEU A 101 -0.44 -14.55 -3.36
CA LEU A 101 -0.61 -13.54 -2.32
C LEU A 101 -1.52 -14.10 -1.20
N PRO A 102 -1.03 -14.18 0.06
CA PRO A 102 -1.78 -14.75 1.18
C PRO A 102 -3.11 -14.04 1.46
N GLU A 103 -4.09 -14.82 1.94
CA GLU A 103 -5.41 -14.30 2.33
C GLU A 103 -5.35 -13.24 3.44
N ALA A 104 -4.41 -13.38 4.38
CA ALA A 104 -4.21 -12.40 5.44
C ALA A 104 -3.74 -11.03 4.93
N GLN A 105 -3.15 -10.97 3.74
CA GLN A 105 -2.65 -9.74 3.11
C GLN A 105 -3.63 -9.18 2.07
N ARG A 106 -4.86 -9.70 2.02
CA ARG A 106 -5.81 -9.38 0.95
C ARG A 106 -6.47 -8.01 1.09
N THR A 107 -6.53 -7.53 2.33
CA THR A 107 -6.97 -6.18 2.68
C THR A 107 -5.93 -5.57 3.62
N LEU A 108 -5.35 -4.44 3.23
CA LEU A 108 -4.31 -3.75 3.98
C LEU A 108 -4.72 -2.29 4.19
N GLY A 109 -4.51 -1.79 5.41
CA GLY A 109 -4.63 -0.38 5.72
C GLY A 109 -5.48 -0.07 6.95
N PRO A 110 -5.60 1.23 7.28
CA PRO A 110 -5.03 2.37 6.55
C PRO A 110 -3.53 2.53 6.85
N PHE A 111 -2.68 2.41 5.83
CA PHE A 111 -1.21 2.50 5.96
C PHE A 111 -0.64 3.35 4.82
N SER A 112 0.60 3.83 4.98
CA SER A 112 1.30 4.47 3.85
C SER A 112 1.56 3.43 2.74
N VAL A 113 1.63 3.87 1.48
CA VAL A 113 1.98 2.98 0.35
C VAL A 113 3.31 2.26 0.63
N GLN A 114 4.29 2.96 1.20
CA GLN A 114 5.57 2.36 1.58
C GLN A 114 5.42 1.26 2.65
N ASP A 115 4.57 1.46 3.66
CA ASP A 115 4.30 0.44 4.68
C ASP A 115 3.56 -0.76 4.11
N VAL A 116 2.59 -0.55 3.21
CA VAL A 116 1.93 -1.65 2.49
C VAL A 116 2.96 -2.48 1.74
N LEU A 117 3.87 -1.84 1.00
CA LEU A 117 4.94 -2.53 0.29
C LEU A 117 5.81 -3.35 1.24
N ASN A 118 6.18 -2.80 2.40
CA ASN A 118 6.93 -3.51 3.45
C ASN A 118 6.18 -4.74 3.97
N VAL A 119 4.86 -4.63 4.17
CA VAL A 119 4.02 -5.74 4.63
C VAL A 119 3.93 -6.85 3.58
N LEU A 120 3.79 -6.49 2.29
CA LEU A 120 3.68 -7.46 1.19
C LEU A 120 4.94 -8.30 1.04
N VAL A 121 6.13 -7.70 1.15
CA VAL A 121 7.39 -8.45 1.04
C VAL A 121 7.74 -9.17 2.34
N GLY A 122 7.40 -8.59 3.50
CA GLY A 122 7.76 -9.12 4.80
C GLY A 122 9.23 -8.88 5.19
N THR A 123 9.60 -9.34 6.38
CA THR A 123 10.89 -8.99 7.03
C THR A 123 12.14 -9.59 6.39
N ALA A 124 11.98 -10.56 5.50
CA ALA A 124 13.10 -11.19 4.79
C ALA A 124 13.71 -10.28 3.72
N TRP A 125 12.98 -9.24 3.30
CA TRP A 125 13.34 -8.36 2.19
C TRP A 125 13.44 -6.91 2.65
N ARG A 126 14.23 -6.12 1.94
CA ARG A 126 14.38 -4.68 2.14
C ARG A 126 14.05 -3.94 0.85
N TRP A 127 13.18 -2.95 0.94
CA TRP A 127 12.84 -2.06 -0.16
C TRP A 127 13.90 -1.00 -0.41
N HIS A 128 14.02 -0.64 -1.68
CA HIS A 128 14.83 0.44 -2.19
C HIS A 128 13.98 1.26 -3.15
N THR A 129 14.21 2.57 -3.15
CA THR A 129 13.47 3.52 -3.96
C THR A 129 14.45 4.44 -4.65
N ASP A 130 14.26 4.62 -5.96
CA ASP A 130 14.87 5.69 -6.72
C ASP A 130 13.79 6.70 -7.09
N HIS A 131 13.86 7.87 -6.46
CA HIS A 131 12.92 8.98 -6.68
C HIS A 131 13.14 9.70 -8.02
N ILE A 132 14.34 9.59 -8.61
CA ILE A 132 14.69 10.24 -9.88
C ILE A 132 14.04 9.49 -11.04
N THR A 133 14.24 8.17 -11.09
CA THR A 133 13.64 7.32 -12.13
C THR A 133 12.24 6.82 -11.77
N ARG A 134 11.78 7.09 -10.55
CA ARG A 134 10.53 6.59 -9.95
C ARG A 134 10.42 5.07 -10.03
N ARG A 135 11.50 4.41 -9.66
CA ARG A 135 11.59 2.95 -9.62
C ARG A 135 11.71 2.46 -8.19
N VAL A 136 11.08 1.31 -7.92
CA VAL A 136 11.24 0.58 -6.67
C VAL A 136 11.74 -0.83 -6.94
N TRP A 137 12.53 -1.36 -6.01
CA TRP A 137 12.99 -2.75 -6.03
C TRP A 137 13.26 -3.20 -4.60
N PHE A 138 13.50 -4.50 -4.42
CA PHE A 138 13.82 -5.04 -3.11
C PHE A 138 14.90 -6.10 -3.23
N THR A 139 15.67 -6.24 -2.15
CA THR A 139 16.75 -7.22 -2.03
C THR A 139 16.59 -8.00 -0.73
N LEU A 140 17.20 -9.17 -0.63
CA LEU A 140 17.23 -9.91 0.64
C LEU A 140 17.86 -9.02 1.72
N ALA A 141 17.21 -8.92 2.88
CA ALA A 141 17.69 -8.12 3.99
C ALA A 141 18.95 -8.72 4.64
N ASN A 142 19.04 -10.05 4.65
CA ASN A 142 20.18 -10.83 5.11
C ASN A 142 20.47 -11.96 4.12
N ALA A 143 21.74 -12.29 3.91
CA ALA A 143 22.11 -13.48 3.15
C ALA A 143 21.53 -14.74 3.82
N PRO A 144 20.87 -15.64 3.07
CA PRO A 144 20.29 -16.83 3.63
C PRO A 144 21.40 -17.73 4.20
N LYS A 145 21.49 -17.82 5.54
CA LYS A 145 22.30 -18.85 6.18
C LYS A 145 21.63 -20.20 5.89
N PRO A 146 22.37 -21.23 5.40
CA PRO A 146 21.77 -22.53 5.12
C PRO A 146 21.07 -23.05 6.39
N ARG A 147 19.74 -23.19 6.31
CA ARG A 147 18.93 -23.68 7.41
C ARG A 147 19.12 -25.19 7.49
N ARG A 148 20.04 -25.64 8.34
CA ARG A 148 20.14 -27.05 8.70
C ARG A 148 18.86 -27.41 9.46
N LEU A 149 18.00 -28.20 8.82
CA LEU A 149 16.89 -28.84 9.50
C LEU A 149 17.50 -29.94 10.38
N GLU A 150 17.74 -29.63 11.65
CA GLU A 150 18.09 -30.64 12.63
C GLU A 150 16.88 -31.59 12.74
N PRO A 151 17.05 -32.89 12.47
CA PRO A 151 15.99 -33.86 12.71
C PRO A 151 15.52 -33.73 14.16
N ILE A 152 14.20 -33.71 14.37
CA ILE A 152 13.60 -33.84 15.71
C ILE A 152 13.74 -35.31 16.09
N VAL A 153 14.97 -35.78 16.30
CA VAL A 153 15.20 -37.06 16.96
C VAL A 153 15.06 -36.75 18.44
N SER A 154 13.93 -37.19 19.00
CA SER A 154 13.73 -37.26 20.45
C SER A 154 14.97 -37.88 21.08
N PRO A 155 15.57 -37.30 22.13
CA PRO A 155 16.65 -37.98 22.83
C PRO A 155 16.08 -39.27 23.41
N SER A 156 16.40 -40.40 22.79
CA SER A 156 16.13 -41.72 23.35
C SER A 156 16.87 -41.77 24.68
N SER A 157 16.14 -41.79 25.78
CA SER A 157 16.67 -42.13 27.09
C SER A 157 17.27 -43.53 26.98
N THR A 158 18.58 -43.60 26.79
CA THR A 158 19.29 -44.87 26.97
C THR A 158 19.27 -45.14 28.47
N PRO A 159 18.66 -46.24 28.93
CA PRO A 159 18.76 -46.61 30.34
C PRO A 159 20.25 -46.87 30.62
N GLN A 160 20.83 -46.08 31.53
CA GLN A 160 22.13 -46.41 32.12
C GLN A 160 22.03 -47.85 32.66
N PRO A 161 22.88 -48.79 32.22
CA PRO A 161 23.00 -50.05 32.91
C PRO A 161 23.58 -49.74 34.28
N LYS A 162 22.80 -50.02 35.34
CA LYS A 162 23.34 -50.14 36.69
C LYS A 162 24.37 -51.28 36.65
N ALA A 163 25.64 -50.91 36.59
CA ALA A 163 26.73 -51.83 36.90
C ALA A 163 26.58 -52.18 38.38
N SER A 164 26.00 -53.35 38.64
CA SER A 164 26.24 -54.09 39.86
C SER A 164 27.35 -55.09 39.57
N VAL A 165 28.08 -55.45 40.63
CA VAL A 165 29.15 -56.47 40.72
C VAL A 165 30.56 -55.94 40.41
N LYS A 166 31.40 -55.79 41.45
CA LYS A 166 32.26 -56.90 41.95
C LYS A 166 33.00 -56.54 43.26
N GLU A 167 32.98 -57.52 44.18
CA GLU A 167 33.86 -57.80 45.35
C GLU A 167 33.87 -56.86 46.55
#